data_AF-A0A9P4W8W6-F1
#
_entry.id   AF-A0A9P4W8W6-F1
#
_cell.length_a   1.000
_cell.length_b   1.000
_cell.length_c   1.000
_cell.angle_alpha   90.00
_cell.angle_beta   90.00
_cell.angle_gamma   90.00
#
_symmetry.space_group_name_H-M   'P 1'
#
loop_
_entity.id
_entity.type
_entity.pdbx_description
1 polymer ?
#
loop_
_entity_poly.entity_id
_entity_poly.type
_entity_poly.pdbx_seq_one_letter_code
_entity_poly.pdbx_strand_id
1 'polypeptide(L)'
;MAEPGASSIVAQSETSAVSTEQDTEPIEANEPPVTQVRRLVRPGDSHQCPLHGDPEDCFGNWIKPEDEEISSTLIEPKITFYELDEQLREKTRDQSKLLPSTLYRTFYEGSATLSSRVSKDTHVRHRQNKVLKLRQGNAFQTVGEVKFNKHVNKEGIQRHLVWNKKKDPSAWISMFSGLSHAKRRAEFHYNESQRIGQRVTIAGISTAGLVAATLHADCRTVWKIQTRGKYYGKDEVSSITTRKVAIPVWVSRSACPVDGSSIKAEQLMASHADLFVSIEELRHSNLVEGPDSHCKRRTIHAHGHNYEWLALGRIREDRIVKVIPYDGRAFHMTKPSYTVRSEDATDNWVFDFGVELWRLESQMNPTIRKRKAGEVITNIIGAGGEDNHKHKKINRQVLDLSPIKTVYASV
;
A
#
# COMPACT_ATOMS: atom_id res chain seq x y z
N MET A 1 -34.12 -45.75 -2.57
CA MET A 1 -35.19 -46.07 -3.53
C MET A 1 -35.19 -44.99 -4.60
N ALA A 2 -35.07 -45.43 -5.86
CA ALA A 2 -35.26 -44.70 -7.12
C ALA A 2 -34.34 -43.49 -7.46
N GLU A 3 -33.34 -43.77 -8.29
CA GLU A 3 -32.83 -42.89 -9.36
C GLU A 3 -33.91 -42.63 -10.45
N PRO A 4 -33.62 -42.04 -11.63
CA PRO A 4 -32.91 -40.80 -11.99
C PRO A 4 -33.77 -39.92 -12.94
N GLY A 5 -33.27 -38.75 -13.33
CA GLY A 5 -33.89 -37.94 -14.39
C GLY A 5 -32.87 -37.11 -15.15
N ALA A 6 -32.29 -37.70 -16.19
CA ALA A 6 -31.52 -37.01 -17.23
C ALA A 6 -32.47 -36.25 -18.17
N SER A 7 -32.06 -35.08 -18.66
CA SER A 7 -32.57 -34.57 -19.93
C SER A 7 -31.50 -33.75 -20.66
N SER A 8 -31.10 -34.31 -21.80
CA SER A 8 -30.29 -33.70 -22.87
C SER A 8 -31.21 -32.85 -23.75
N ILE A 9 -30.78 -31.66 -24.20
CA ILE A 9 -31.30 -31.03 -25.43
C ILE A 9 -30.16 -30.24 -26.13
N VAL A 10 -29.74 -30.82 -27.27
CA VAL A 10 -29.49 -30.20 -28.59
C VAL A 10 -28.40 -29.14 -28.72
N ALA A 11 -27.27 -29.58 -29.28
CA ALA A 11 -26.32 -28.77 -30.02
C ALA A 11 -26.84 -28.57 -31.45
N GLN A 12 -26.88 -27.32 -31.91
CA GLN A 12 -26.99 -26.97 -33.33
C GLN A 12 -25.61 -26.60 -33.87
N SER A 13 -25.27 -27.26 -34.96
CA SER A 13 -24.16 -26.99 -35.85
C SER A 13 -24.42 -25.73 -36.66
N GLU A 14 -23.44 -24.83 -36.73
CA GLU A 14 -23.25 -23.98 -37.90
C GLU A 14 -21.78 -24.04 -38.33
N THR A 15 -21.64 -24.31 -39.62
CA THR A 15 -20.42 -24.50 -40.38
C THR A 15 -19.89 -23.17 -40.94
N SER A 16 -18.58 -23.17 -41.18
CA SER A 16 -17.85 -22.43 -42.22
C SER A 16 -17.23 -21.08 -41.84
N ALA A 17 -15.91 -21.07 -41.66
CA ALA A 17 -14.99 -20.37 -42.56
C ALA A 17 -13.55 -20.85 -42.31
N VAL A 18 -12.95 -21.44 -43.35
CA VAL A 18 -11.54 -21.81 -43.41
C VAL A 18 -10.73 -20.54 -43.66
N SER A 19 -9.86 -20.19 -42.71
CA SER A 19 -8.75 -19.26 -42.92
C SER A 19 -7.47 -19.93 -42.45
N THR A 20 -6.69 -20.40 -43.41
CA THR A 20 -5.36 -20.99 -43.22
C THR A 20 -4.39 -19.86 -42.87
N GLU A 21 -4.21 -19.56 -41.58
CA GLU A 21 -3.04 -18.82 -41.10
C GLU A 21 -1.95 -19.85 -40.78
N GLN A 22 -0.83 -19.75 -41.50
CA GLN A 22 0.37 -20.52 -41.21
C GLN A 22 0.97 -20.00 -39.90
N ASP A 23 0.79 -20.77 -38.83
CA ASP A 23 1.56 -20.64 -37.59
C ASP A 23 3.04 -20.80 -37.91
N THR A 24 3.74 -19.66 -37.97
CA THR A 24 5.19 -19.64 -37.89
C THR A 24 5.51 -19.63 -36.40
N GLU A 25 5.86 -20.79 -35.85
CA GLU A 25 6.39 -20.86 -34.49
C GLU A 25 7.55 -19.86 -34.36
N PRO A 26 7.53 -18.97 -33.37
CA PRO A 26 8.68 -18.11 -33.11
C PRO A 26 9.85 -19.02 -32.74
N ILE A 27 10.87 -19.02 -33.60
CA ILE A 27 12.17 -19.62 -33.32
C ILE A 27 12.64 -19.06 -31.98
N GLU A 28 12.65 -19.89 -30.93
CA GLU A 28 13.28 -19.57 -29.66
C GLU A 28 14.75 -19.24 -29.97
N ALA A 29 15.07 -17.95 -29.91
CA ALA A 29 16.44 -17.50 -29.95
C ALA A 29 17.13 -18.11 -28.73
N ASN A 30 17.97 -19.12 -28.95
CA ASN A 30 18.88 -19.67 -27.95
C ASN A 30 19.78 -18.52 -27.46
N GLU A 31 19.36 -17.85 -26.38
CA GLU A 31 20.19 -16.87 -25.71
C GLU A 31 21.46 -17.57 -25.21
N PRO A 32 22.65 -17.01 -25.49
CA PRO A 32 23.90 -17.61 -25.02
C PRO A 32 23.90 -17.70 -23.49
N PRO A 33 24.55 -18.73 -22.91
CA PRO A 33 24.60 -18.92 -21.46
C PRO A 33 25.22 -17.71 -20.78
N VAL A 34 24.47 -17.08 -19.88
CA VAL A 34 24.92 -15.96 -19.05
C VAL A 34 26.03 -16.45 -18.13
N THR A 35 27.23 -15.87 -18.24
CA THR A 35 28.34 -16.17 -17.33
C THR A 35 28.07 -15.54 -15.98
N GLN A 36 27.78 -16.36 -14.97
CA GLN A 36 27.53 -15.88 -13.59
C GLN A 36 28.83 -15.83 -12.80
N VAL A 37 29.32 -14.62 -12.52
CA VAL A 37 30.39 -14.42 -11.53
C VAL A 37 29.73 -14.18 -10.16
N ARG A 38 29.90 -15.14 -9.25
CA ARG A 38 29.32 -15.08 -7.89
C ARG A 38 30.41 -14.82 -6.86
N ARG A 39 30.37 -13.64 -6.23
CA ARG A 39 31.24 -13.31 -5.09
C ARG A 39 30.46 -13.59 -3.80
N LEU A 40 30.86 -14.62 -3.05
CA LEU A 40 30.38 -14.81 -1.68
C LEU A 40 31.18 -13.90 -0.75
N VAL A 41 30.49 -12.96 -0.09
CA VAL A 41 31.06 -12.15 0.98
C VAL A 41 30.85 -12.90 2.30
N ARG A 42 31.85 -12.95 3.17
CA ARG A 42 31.74 -13.68 4.44
C ARG A 42 30.85 -12.91 5.41
N PRO A 43 30.16 -13.61 6.34
CA PRO A 43 29.44 -12.94 7.42
C PRO A 43 30.39 -12.03 8.23
N GLY A 44 30.01 -10.76 8.39
CA GLY A 44 30.78 -9.77 9.17
C GLY A 44 31.65 -8.82 8.35
N ASP A 45 31.87 -9.07 7.06
CA ASP A 45 32.53 -8.10 6.18
C ASP A 45 31.56 -6.95 5.85
N SER A 46 32.10 -5.74 5.65
CA SER A 46 31.31 -4.61 5.13
C SER A 46 30.70 -4.99 3.77
N HIS A 47 29.51 -4.46 3.47
CA HIS A 47 28.84 -4.76 2.20
C HIS A 47 29.70 -4.31 1.02
N GLN A 48 30.25 -5.26 0.27
CA GLN A 48 31.02 -4.98 -0.94
C GLN A 48 30.10 -4.94 -2.15
N CYS A 49 30.24 -3.89 -2.97
CA CYS A 49 29.59 -3.84 -4.27
C CYS A 49 30.12 -4.99 -5.14
N PRO A 50 29.24 -5.68 -5.91
CA PRO A 50 29.70 -6.78 -6.75
C PRO A 50 30.67 -6.34 -7.85
N LEU A 51 30.64 -5.06 -8.26
CA LEU A 51 31.57 -4.50 -9.25
C LEU A 51 32.83 -3.91 -8.63
N HIS A 52 32.67 -3.11 -7.58
CA HIS A 52 33.76 -2.42 -6.94
C HIS A 52 33.94 -3.01 -5.54
N GLY A 53 35.10 -3.60 -5.27
CA GLY A 53 35.37 -4.20 -3.96
C GLY A 53 35.17 -3.23 -2.79
N ASP A 54 35.26 -1.92 -3.06
CA ASP A 54 35.00 -0.83 -2.13
C ASP A 54 33.68 -0.09 -2.46
N PRO A 55 32.78 0.14 -1.48
CA PRO A 55 31.60 1.00 -1.62
C PRO A 55 31.90 2.45 -2.06
N GLU A 56 33.07 3.00 -1.72
CA GLU A 56 33.46 4.37 -2.09
C GLU A 56 33.76 4.50 -3.58
N ASP A 57 34.15 3.41 -4.24
CA ASP A 57 34.39 3.36 -5.69
C ASP A 57 33.07 3.31 -6.50
N CYS A 58 31.92 3.15 -5.83
CA CYS A 58 30.61 3.13 -6.47
C CYS A 58 30.11 4.53 -6.88
N PHE A 59 30.81 5.59 -6.46
CA PHE A 59 30.47 6.96 -6.78
C PHE A 59 31.02 7.36 -8.17
N GLY A 60 30.18 7.26 -9.21
CA GLY A 60 30.50 7.87 -10.51
C GLY A 60 30.16 7.05 -11.75
N ASN A 61 29.70 5.80 -11.62
CA ASN A 61 29.46 4.94 -12.78
C ASN A 61 27.98 4.60 -13.05
N TRP A 62 27.50 5.07 -14.20
CA TRP A 62 26.63 4.52 -15.28
C TRP A 62 25.71 3.31 -15.08
N ILE A 63 25.47 2.80 -13.88
CA ILE A 63 24.50 1.71 -13.67
C ILE A 63 23.11 2.32 -13.65
N LYS A 64 22.31 1.97 -14.64
CA LYS A 64 20.93 2.44 -14.68
C LYS A 64 20.12 1.73 -13.60
N PRO A 65 19.10 2.37 -13.01
CA PRO A 65 18.25 1.73 -11.99
C PRO A 65 17.66 0.39 -12.44
N GLU A 66 17.40 0.20 -13.73
CA GLU A 66 16.88 -1.04 -14.31
C GLU A 66 17.91 -2.18 -14.41
N ASP A 67 19.20 -1.86 -14.35
CA ASP A 67 20.30 -2.83 -14.44
C ASP A 67 20.79 -3.26 -13.04
N GLU A 68 20.14 -2.79 -11.96
CA GLU A 68 20.50 -3.08 -10.58
C GLU A 68 19.31 -3.60 -9.78
N GLU A 69 19.50 -4.74 -9.11
CA GLU A 69 18.51 -5.31 -8.21
C GLU A 69 19.14 -5.61 -6.85
N ILE A 70 18.56 -5.03 -5.80
CA ILE A 70 18.89 -5.34 -4.41
C ILE A 70 17.65 -5.97 -3.78
N SER A 71 17.81 -7.16 -3.21
CA SER A 71 16.75 -7.85 -2.49
C SER A 71 17.26 -8.41 -1.16
N SER A 72 16.53 -8.15 -0.09
CA SER A 72 16.86 -8.67 1.24
C SER A 72 15.76 -9.60 1.75
N THR A 73 16.14 -10.61 2.53
CA THR A 73 15.21 -11.52 3.19
C THR A 73 15.66 -11.75 4.63
N LEU A 74 14.73 -11.60 5.58
CA LEU A 74 14.97 -11.97 6.97
C LEU A 74 14.94 -13.49 7.14
N ILE A 75 15.93 -14.00 7.86
CA ILE A 75 16.10 -15.40 8.25
C ILE A 75 15.83 -15.48 9.75
N GLU A 76 14.90 -16.37 10.12
CA GLU A 76 14.50 -16.65 11.51
C GLU A 76 14.17 -15.40 12.35
N PRO A 77 13.26 -14.52 11.87
CA PRO A 77 12.87 -13.32 12.61
C PRO A 77 12.25 -13.63 13.98
N LYS A 78 12.85 -13.05 15.01
CA LYS A 78 12.48 -13.19 16.43
C LYS A 78 12.23 -11.81 17.04
N ILE A 79 11.18 -11.69 17.85
CA ILE A 79 10.78 -10.43 18.48
C ILE A 79 10.97 -10.55 19.99
N THR A 80 11.64 -9.57 20.57
CA THR A 80 11.93 -9.42 22.00
C THR A 80 11.23 -8.17 22.56
N PHE A 81 10.92 -8.16 23.85
CA PHE A 81 10.08 -7.13 24.48
C PHE A 81 10.70 -6.46 25.72
N TYR A 82 11.71 -7.10 26.34
CA TYR A 82 12.19 -6.72 27.67
C TYR A 82 13.71 -6.63 27.76
N GLU A 83 14.42 -6.52 26.64
CA GLU A 83 15.84 -6.20 26.69
C GLU A 83 16.02 -4.71 27.06
N LEU A 84 17.27 -4.32 27.28
CA LEU A 84 17.59 -2.99 27.78
C LEU A 84 17.07 -1.89 26.84
N ASP A 85 17.18 -2.10 25.54
CA ASP A 85 16.78 -1.12 24.52
C ASP A 85 15.26 -0.92 24.46
N GLU A 86 14.44 -1.97 24.60
CA GLU A 86 12.99 -1.82 24.70
C GLU A 86 12.61 -1.06 25.97
N GLN A 87 13.21 -1.41 27.11
CA GLN A 87 12.93 -0.74 28.37
C GLN A 87 13.31 0.74 28.33
N LEU A 88 14.42 1.11 27.70
CA LEU A 88 14.81 2.50 27.52
C LEU A 88 13.81 3.25 26.62
N ARG A 89 13.34 2.62 25.54
CA ARG A 89 12.31 3.20 24.66
C ARG A 89 10.95 3.34 25.36
N GLU A 90 10.58 2.40 26.21
CA GLU A 90 9.35 2.50 27.01
C GLU A 90 9.47 3.60 28.06
N LYS A 91 10.60 3.71 28.77
CA LYS A 91 10.81 4.78 29.78
C LYS A 91 10.81 6.17 29.16
N THR A 92 11.41 6.30 27.98
CA THR A 92 11.46 7.58 27.27
C THR A 92 10.11 7.97 26.66
N ARG A 93 9.14 7.05 26.55
CA ARG A 93 7.76 7.35 26.13
C ARG A 93 7.15 8.54 26.90
N ASP A 94 7.35 8.58 28.21
CA ASP A 94 6.75 9.60 29.07
C ASP A 94 7.49 10.95 29.01
N GLN A 95 8.75 10.95 28.56
CA GLN A 95 9.62 12.13 28.59
C GLN A 95 9.86 12.74 27.19
N SER A 96 10.02 11.92 26.15
CA SER A 96 10.45 12.35 24.81
C SER A 96 9.40 12.17 23.71
N LYS A 97 8.20 11.65 24.04
CA LYS A 97 7.10 11.40 23.08
C LYS A 97 7.49 10.49 21.91
N LEU A 98 8.45 9.56 22.09
CA LEU A 98 8.88 8.65 21.02
C LEU A 98 7.69 7.92 20.37
N LEU A 99 6.74 7.43 21.16
CA LEU A 99 5.44 6.96 20.67
C LEU A 99 4.37 8.04 20.91
N PRO A 100 3.88 8.73 19.87
CA PRO A 100 2.77 9.67 20.01
C PRO A 100 1.52 8.94 20.51
N SER A 101 0.72 9.57 21.38
CA SER A 101 -0.55 8.99 21.85
C SER A 101 -1.57 8.75 20.74
N THR A 102 -1.44 9.47 19.63
CA THR A 102 -2.28 9.33 18.44
C THR A 102 -1.43 9.55 17.19
N LEU A 103 -1.53 8.62 16.25
CA LEU A 103 -1.02 8.77 14.89
C LEU A 103 -2.15 9.24 13.97
N TYR A 104 -1.80 9.91 12.87
CA TYR A 104 -2.76 10.51 11.96
C TYR A 104 -2.56 9.98 10.56
N ARG A 105 -3.62 9.48 9.92
CA ARG A 105 -3.57 8.97 8.56
C ARG A 105 -4.48 9.78 7.66
N THR A 106 -3.89 10.38 6.63
CA THR A 106 -4.66 10.92 5.50
C THR A 106 -5.06 9.81 4.55
N PHE A 107 -6.33 9.76 4.17
CA PHE A 107 -6.85 8.81 3.19
C PHE A 107 -7.94 9.45 2.32
N TYR A 108 -8.21 8.82 1.18
CA TYR A 108 -9.15 9.27 0.17
C TYR A 108 -9.56 8.08 -0.71
N GLU A 109 -10.56 8.28 -1.58
CA GLU A 109 -11.19 7.24 -2.41
C GLU A 109 -10.24 6.46 -3.33
N GLY A 110 -9.13 7.09 -3.75
CA GLY A 110 -8.14 6.55 -4.67
C GLY A 110 -6.90 6.02 -3.96
N SER A 111 -6.91 5.96 -2.63
CA SER A 111 -5.76 5.50 -1.85
C SER A 111 -5.43 4.03 -2.15
N ALA A 112 -4.15 3.67 -2.01
CA ALA A 112 -3.67 2.31 -2.28
C ALA A 112 -3.97 1.29 -1.15
N THR A 113 -4.81 1.67 -0.19
CA THR A 113 -5.24 0.87 0.97
C THR A 113 -6.74 0.81 1.00
N LEU A 114 -7.29 -0.36 1.29
CA LEU A 114 -8.72 -0.51 1.58
C LEU A 114 -9.04 0.21 2.88
N SER A 115 -10.23 0.81 2.97
CA SER A 115 -10.71 1.54 4.15
C SER A 115 -12.18 1.25 4.42
N SER A 116 -12.56 1.06 5.68
CA SER A 116 -13.97 0.92 6.09
C SER A 116 -14.76 2.23 5.90
N ARG A 117 -14.04 3.34 5.81
CA ARG A 117 -14.54 4.72 5.67
C ARG A 117 -14.44 5.25 4.25
N VAL A 118 -14.38 4.36 3.26
CA VAL A 118 -14.55 4.71 1.86
C VAL A 118 -15.66 3.83 1.31
N SER A 119 -16.62 4.43 0.59
CA SER A 119 -17.74 3.67 0.06
C SER A 119 -17.22 2.63 -0.95
N LYS A 120 -17.85 1.45 -0.98
CA LYS A 120 -17.53 0.39 -1.96
C LYS A 120 -17.66 0.88 -3.39
N ASP A 121 -18.51 1.89 -3.60
CA ASP A 121 -18.77 2.49 -4.90
C ASP A 121 -17.67 3.44 -5.36
N THR A 122 -16.94 4.06 -4.44
CA THR A 122 -15.94 5.07 -4.80
C THR A 122 -14.53 4.52 -4.81
N HIS A 123 -14.31 3.38 -4.14
CA HIS A 123 -13.00 2.77 -4.12
C HIS A 123 -12.73 2.00 -5.43
N VAL A 124 -11.99 2.62 -6.35
CA VAL A 124 -11.68 2.11 -7.70
C VAL A 124 -11.25 0.64 -7.68
N ARG A 125 -10.49 0.23 -6.66
CA ARG A 125 -9.97 -1.14 -6.49
C ARG A 125 -10.95 -2.17 -5.92
N HIS A 126 -12.03 -1.75 -5.24
CA HIS A 126 -13.06 -2.67 -4.71
C HIS A 126 -13.94 -3.26 -5.82
N ARG A 127 -14.12 -2.51 -6.92
CA ARG A 127 -15.05 -2.88 -7.99
C ARG A 127 -14.51 -3.96 -8.93
N GLN A 128 -13.20 -4.07 -9.09
CA GLN A 128 -12.59 -4.93 -10.11
C GLN A 128 -12.06 -6.27 -9.59
N ASN A 129 -11.84 -6.45 -8.28
CA ASN A 129 -11.32 -7.70 -7.74
C ASN A 129 -12.04 -8.12 -6.44
N LYS A 130 -12.86 -9.18 -6.50
CA LYS A 130 -13.63 -9.74 -5.37
C LYS A 130 -12.74 -10.23 -4.21
N VAL A 131 -11.45 -10.47 -4.45
CA VAL A 131 -10.46 -10.90 -3.45
C VAL A 131 -9.97 -9.71 -2.60
N LEU A 132 -10.15 -8.47 -3.08
CA LEU A 132 -9.78 -7.24 -2.37
C LEU A 132 -10.91 -6.72 -1.47
N LYS A 133 -11.43 -7.59 -0.60
CA LYS A 133 -12.36 -7.18 0.45
C LYS A 133 -11.60 -6.80 1.71
N LEU A 134 -11.99 -5.68 2.30
CA LEU A 134 -11.59 -5.32 3.65
C LEU A 134 -12.07 -6.41 4.61
N ARG A 135 -11.16 -6.99 5.39
CA ARG A 135 -11.52 -7.98 6.41
C ARG A 135 -12.32 -7.30 7.52
N GLN A 136 -13.27 -8.02 8.10
CA GLN A 136 -14.07 -7.52 9.22
C GLN A 136 -13.15 -7.12 10.39
N GLY A 137 -13.48 -5.99 11.03
CA GLY A 137 -12.70 -5.45 12.15
C GLY A 137 -11.48 -4.62 11.75
N ASN A 138 -11.18 -4.48 10.46
CA ASN A 138 -10.12 -3.58 9.98
C ASN A 138 -10.70 -2.21 9.59
N ALA A 139 -10.09 -1.13 10.06
CA ALA A 139 -10.31 0.21 9.54
C ALA A 139 -9.53 0.43 8.24
N PHE A 140 -8.28 -0.03 8.20
CA PHE A 140 -7.42 0.06 7.02
C PHE A 140 -6.75 -1.28 6.75
N GLN A 141 -6.56 -1.60 5.47
CA GLN A 141 -5.86 -2.81 5.04
C GLN A 141 -5.06 -2.56 3.77
N THR A 142 -3.85 -3.11 3.71
CA THR A 142 -3.05 -3.07 2.50
C THR A 142 -3.67 -3.93 1.41
N VAL A 143 -3.55 -3.48 0.17
CA VAL A 143 -3.90 -4.30 -1.00
C VAL A 143 -2.84 -5.40 -1.22
N GLY A 144 -1.60 -5.14 -0.82
CA GLY A 144 -0.52 -6.12 -0.91
C GLY A 144 -0.61 -7.19 0.16
N GLU A 145 -0.28 -8.41 -0.23
CA GLU A 145 -0.06 -9.53 0.68
C GLU A 145 1.14 -9.24 1.60
N VAL A 146 1.02 -9.54 2.89
CA VAL A 146 2.11 -9.38 3.82
C VAL A 146 3.00 -10.63 3.80
N LYS A 147 4.19 -10.50 3.22
CA LYS A 147 5.27 -11.49 3.33
C LYS A 147 6.32 -10.94 4.29
N PHE A 148 6.20 -11.30 5.57
CA PHE A 148 6.97 -10.69 6.67
C PHE A 148 8.46 -10.59 6.34
N ASN A 149 9.08 -11.72 5.99
CA ASN A 149 10.52 -11.83 5.73
C ASN A 149 11.00 -11.03 4.50
N LYS A 150 10.08 -10.67 3.59
CA LYS A 150 10.37 -9.92 2.36
C LYS A 150 10.00 -8.44 2.45
N HIS A 151 9.14 -8.05 3.40
CA HIS A 151 8.60 -6.69 3.47
C HIS A 151 9.10 -5.92 4.69
N VAL A 152 9.50 -6.61 5.76
CA VAL A 152 10.10 -6.02 6.96
C VAL A 152 11.62 -5.94 6.78
N ASN A 153 12.05 -5.22 5.76
CA ASN A 153 13.45 -4.97 5.43
C ASN A 153 13.62 -3.56 4.85
N LYS A 154 14.87 -3.17 4.59
CA LYS A 154 15.22 -1.83 4.07
C LYS A 154 14.48 -1.54 2.76
N GLU A 155 14.51 -2.46 1.80
CA GLU A 155 13.99 -2.27 0.44
C GLU A 155 12.46 -2.21 0.42
N GLY A 156 11.79 -3.07 1.19
CA GLY A 156 10.34 -3.11 1.34
C GLY A 156 9.78 -1.83 1.95
N ILE A 157 10.46 -1.26 2.93
CA ILE A 157 10.13 0.02 3.57
C ILE A 157 10.41 1.18 2.61
N GLN A 158 11.61 1.24 2.01
CA GLN A 158 11.96 2.30 1.06
C GLN A 158 11.00 2.34 -0.13
N ARG A 159 10.63 1.18 -0.68
CA ARG A 159 9.63 1.09 -1.75
C ARG A 159 8.29 1.71 -1.35
N HIS A 160 7.88 1.60 -0.09
CA HIS A 160 6.66 2.26 0.39
C HIS A 160 6.78 3.79 0.42
N LEU A 161 7.92 4.29 0.89
CA LEU A 161 8.17 5.73 1.04
C LEU A 161 8.33 6.43 -0.31
N VAL A 162 8.92 5.75 -1.31
CA VAL A 162 9.14 6.31 -2.64
C VAL A 162 7.87 6.21 -3.51
N TRP A 163 7.24 7.36 -3.77
CA TRP A 163 5.99 7.45 -4.55
C TRP A 163 6.02 6.70 -5.90
N ASN A 164 7.11 6.83 -6.66
CA ASN A 164 7.22 6.26 -8.02
C ASN A 164 7.55 4.76 -8.04
N LYS A 165 7.84 4.12 -6.91
CA LYS A 165 8.17 2.68 -6.83
C LYS A 165 6.97 1.81 -6.39
N LYS A 166 5.76 2.37 -6.37
CA LYS A 166 4.52 1.69 -5.93
C LYS A 166 3.85 0.84 -7.04
N LYS A 167 4.64 0.25 -7.95
CA LYS A 167 4.12 -0.63 -9.03
C LYS A 167 3.44 -1.85 -8.40
N ASP A 168 4.10 -2.47 -7.43
CA ASP A 168 3.51 -3.52 -6.61
C ASP A 168 2.80 -2.93 -5.39
N PRO A 169 1.63 -3.47 -5.01
CA PRO A 169 0.98 -3.10 -3.76
C PRO A 169 1.95 -3.17 -2.58
N SER A 170 1.97 -2.11 -1.78
CA SER A 170 2.79 -2.10 -0.57
C SER A 170 2.10 -2.90 0.55
N ALA A 171 2.91 -3.53 1.40
CA ALA A 171 2.47 -4.18 2.64
C ALA A 171 2.47 -3.21 3.85
N TRP A 172 2.72 -1.92 3.62
CA TRP A 172 2.76 -0.89 4.65
C TRP A 172 1.62 0.11 4.51
N ILE A 173 1.22 0.70 5.63
CA ILE A 173 0.22 1.76 5.75
C ILE A 173 0.86 2.96 6.44
N SER A 174 1.08 4.04 5.70
CA SER A 174 1.68 5.28 6.21
C SER A 174 0.75 6.10 7.12
N MET A 175 1.32 6.70 8.16
CA MET A 175 0.68 7.56 9.15
C MET A 175 1.69 8.62 9.59
N PHE A 176 1.23 9.62 10.34
CA PHE A 176 2.03 10.75 10.79
C PHE A 176 1.94 10.92 12.29
N SER A 177 3.06 11.27 12.93
CA SER A 177 3.13 11.53 14.38
C SER A 177 2.36 12.77 14.83
N GLY A 178 2.03 13.68 13.90
CA GLY A 178 1.32 14.93 14.20
C GLY A 178 0.22 15.27 13.20
N LEU A 179 -0.86 15.88 13.72
CA LEU A 179 -2.00 16.30 12.91
C LEU A 179 -1.63 17.32 11.82
N SER A 180 -0.68 18.23 12.10
CA SER A 180 -0.21 19.22 11.13
C SER A 180 0.40 18.58 9.87
N HIS A 181 1.12 17.46 10.03
CA HIS A 181 1.68 16.70 8.90
C HIS A 181 0.57 16.04 8.08
N ALA A 182 -0.44 15.45 8.75
CA ALA A 182 -1.59 14.87 8.08
C ALA A 182 -2.43 15.92 7.32
N LYS A 183 -2.60 17.12 7.89
CA LYS A 183 -3.29 18.24 7.24
C LYS A 183 -2.59 18.69 5.95
N ARG A 184 -1.27 18.94 6.01
CA ARG A 184 -0.47 19.26 4.80
C ARG A 184 -0.60 18.18 3.74
N ARG A 185 -0.61 16.90 4.16
CA ARG A 185 -0.79 15.79 3.22
C ARG A 185 -2.20 15.73 2.62
N ALA A 186 -3.22 16.08 3.39
CA ALA A 186 -4.60 16.16 2.94
C ALA A 186 -4.79 17.28 1.91
N GLU A 187 -4.28 18.48 2.21
CA GLU A 187 -4.26 19.63 1.31
C GLU A 187 -3.55 19.29 0.00
N PHE A 188 -2.36 18.70 0.05
CA PHE A 188 -1.64 18.24 -1.14
C PHE A 188 -2.47 17.27 -1.99
N HIS A 189 -3.13 16.29 -1.36
CA HIS A 189 -3.95 15.31 -2.09
C HIS A 189 -5.20 15.91 -2.72
N TYR A 190 -5.75 16.95 -2.11
CA TYR A 190 -6.94 17.63 -2.58
C TYR A 190 -6.61 18.67 -3.68
N ASN A 191 -5.58 19.49 -3.47
CA ASN A 191 -5.28 20.66 -4.30
C ASN A 191 -4.26 20.38 -5.43
N GLU A 192 -3.25 19.54 -5.17
CA GLU A 192 -2.03 19.48 -6.00
C GLU A 192 -1.84 18.13 -6.71
N SER A 193 -2.47 17.07 -6.23
CA SER A 193 -2.25 15.74 -6.79
C SER A 193 -2.94 15.57 -8.14
N GLN A 194 -2.22 15.04 -9.14
CA GLN A 194 -2.81 14.62 -10.42
C GLN A 194 -3.94 13.58 -10.27
N ARG A 195 -3.98 12.88 -9.13
CA ARG A 195 -5.06 11.97 -8.73
C ARG A 195 -5.89 12.67 -7.65
N ILE A 196 -6.51 13.79 -8.01
CA ILE A 196 -7.27 14.67 -7.12
C ILE A 196 -8.18 13.81 -6.24
N GLY A 197 -7.87 13.75 -4.94
CA GLY A 197 -8.77 13.16 -3.97
C GLY A 197 -9.86 14.18 -3.71
N GLN A 198 -11.09 13.92 -4.15
CA GLN A 198 -12.21 14.81 -3.86
C GLN A 198 -12.75 14.54 -2.45
N ARG A 199 -12.60 13.33 -1.92
CA ARG A 199 -13.14 12.93 -0.62
C ARG A 199 -12.02 12.62 0.35
N VAL A 200 -11.33 13.67 0.77
CA VAL A 200 -10.17 13.55 1.66
C VAL A 200 -10.61 13.56 3.13
N THR A 201 -9.98 12.68 3.90
CA THR A 201 -10.27 12.51 5.32
C THR A 201 -8.98 12.19 6.08
N ILE A 202 -8.92 12.58 7.34
CA ILE A 202 -7.86 12.20 8.28
C ILE A 202 -8.46 11.33 9.37
N ALA A 203 -7.88 10.15 9.60
CA ALA A 203 -8.18 9.31 10.76
C ALA A 203 -7.14 9.54 11.86
N GLY A 204 -7.59 9.71 13.10
CA GLY A 204 -6.76 9.59 14.29
C GLY A 204 -6.75 8.13 14.76
N ILE A 205 -5.56 7.60 15.04
CA ILE A 205 -5.29 6.21 15.35
C ILE A 205 -4.60 6.13 16.71
N SER A 206 -5.24 5.46 17.67
CA SER A 206 -4.70 5.25 19.01
C SER A 206 -3.51 4.31 18.99
N THR A 207 -2.45 4.73 19.67
CA THR A 207 -1.27 3.90 19.97
C THR A 207 -1.37 3.24 21.35
N ALA A 208 -2.51 3.39 22.05
CA ALA A 208 -2.73 2.73 23.31
C ALA A 208 -2.54 1.20 23.16
N GLY A 209 -1.94 0.61 24.20
CA GLY A 209 -1.60 -0.81 24.22
C GLY A 209 -0.48 -1.23 23.27
N LEU A 210 0.21 -0.31 22.57
CA LEU A 210 1.48 -0.65 21.93
C LEU A 210 2.60 -0.66 22.98
N VAL A 211 3.50 -1.64 22.86
CA VAL A 211 4.71 -1.82 23.66
C VAL A 211 5.93 -1.81 22.74
N ALA A 212 7.06 -1.35 23.26
CA ALA A 212 8.30 -1.37 22.50
C ALA A 212 8.79 -2.81 22.35
N ALA A 213 9.31 -3.15 21.17
CA ALA A 213 9.87 -4.46 20.89
C ALA A 213 11.00 -4.35 19.85
N THR A 214 11.93 -5.29 19.82
CA THR A 214 12.97 -5.35 18.79
C THR A 214 12.84 -6.63 17.99
N LEU A 215 12.88 -6.48 16.67
CA LEU A 215 12.90 -7.60 15.74
C LEU A 215 14.35 -7.91 15.39
N HIS A 216 14.82 -9.07 15.83
CA HIS A 216 16.14 -9.62 15.54
C HIS A 216 16.03 -10.65 14.42
N ALA A 217 16.93 -10.58 13.45
CA ALA A 217 17.03 -11.58 12.38
C ALA A 217 18.42 -11.56 11.76
N ASP A 218 18.78 -12.64 11.05
CA ASP A 218 19.82 -12.56 10.03
C ASP A 218 19.18 -12.02 8.74
N CYS A 219 19.69 -10.91 8.21
CA CYS A 219 19.25 -10.32 6.96
C CYS A 219 20.19 -10.78 5.85
N ARG A 220 19.70 -11.65 4.97
CA ARG A 220 20.42 -12.06 3.76
C ARG A 220 20.07 -11.12 2.63
N THR A 221 21.06 -10.41 2.10
CA THR A 221 20.92 -9.50 0.97
C THR A 221 21.62 -10.07 -0.26
N VAL A 222 20.92 -10.03 -1.39
CA VAL A 222 21.43 -10.36 -2.72
C VAL A 222 21.45 -9.08 -3.53
N TRP A 223 22.62 -8.69 -4.02
CA TRP A 223 22.82 -7.56 -4.90
C TRP A 223 23.25 -8.07 -6.27
N LYS A 224 22.43 -7.81 -7.28
CA LYS A 224 22.67 -8.18 -8.67
C LYS A 224 22.86 -6.93 -9.52
N ILE A 225 23.83 -6.98 -10.42
CA ILE A 225 24.10 -5.91 -11.36
C ILE A 225 24.28 -6.53 -12.75
N GLN A 226 23.49 -6.04 -13.70
CA GLN A 226 23.65 -6.32 -15.12
C GLN A 226 24.65 -5.33 -15.72
N THR A 227 25.75 -5.83 -16.26
CA THR A 227 26.72 -5.03 -16.99
C THR A 227 26.65 -5.33 -18.48
N ARG A 228 26.82 -4.32 -19.32
CA ARG A 228 26.96 -4.53 -20.77
C ARG A 228 28.43 -4.76 -21.09
N GLY A 229 28.76 -5.98 -21.51
CA GLY A 229 30.09 -6.28 -22.03
C GLY A 229 30.39 -5.44 -23.27
N LYS A 230 31.66 -5.06 -23.47
CA LYS A 230 32.08 -4.22 -24.60
C LYS A 230 31.86 -4.89 -25.96
N TYR A 231 31.76 -6.23 -25.99
CA TYR A 231 31.70 -7.03 -27.22
C TYR A 231 30.67 -8.17 -27.21
N TYR A 232 30.12 -8.58 -26.07
CA TYR A 232 29.19 -9.72 -25.98
C TYR A 232 28.21 -9.54 -24.82
N GLY A 233 26.91 -9.66 -25.11
CA GLY A 233 25.87 -9.96 -24.12
C GLY A 233 25.68 -9.02 -22.92
N LYS A 234 24.70 -9.35 -22.09
CA LYS A 234 24.58 -8.82 -20.73
C LYS A 234 25.27 -9.80 -19.79
N ASP A 235 26.20 -9.32 -18.98
CA ASP A 235 26.80 -10.08 -17.89
C ASP A 235 26.05 -9.78 -16.59
N GLU A 236 25.82 -10.79 -15.74
CA GLU A 236 25.25 -10.61 -14.39
C GLU A 236 26.34 -10.87 -13.35
N VAL A 237 26.66 -9.85 -12.56
CA VAL A 237 27.52 -9.99 -11.38
C VAL A 237 26.65 -9.91 -10.14
N SER A 238 26.87 -10.83 -9.21
CA SER A 238 26.11 -10.83 -7.95
C SER A 238 26.98 -11.01 -6.71
N SER A 239 26.59 -10.31 -5.64
CA SER A 239 27.12 -10.51 -4.30
C SER A 239 26.01 -10.93 -3.32
N ILE A 240 26.38 -11.77 -2.36
CA ILE A 240 25.49 -12.21 -1.29
C ILE A 240 26.17 -11.90 0.04
N THR A 241 25.42 -11.24 0.90
CA THR A 241 25.86 -10.83 2.24
C THR A 241 24.82 -11.24 3.26
N THR A 242 25.25 -11.57 4.46
CA THR A 242 24.35 -11.89 5.58
C THR A 242 24.85 -11.14 6.81
N ARG A 243 23.94 -10.43 7.49
CA ARG A 243 24.25 -9.66 8.68
C ARG A 243 23.10 -9.71 9.67
N LYS A 244 23.41 -9.51 10.95
CA LYS A 244 22.38 -9.38 11.98
C LYS A 244 21.70 -8.02 11.87
N VAL A 245 20.38 -8.00 11.98
CA VAL A 245 19.58 -6.78 12.08
C VAL A 245 18.82 -6.76 13.40
N ALA A 246 18.69 -5.58 13.96
CA ALA A 246 17.85 -5.24 15.11
C ALA A 246 16.95 -4.08 14.69
N ILE A 247 15.68 -4.39 14.43
CA ILE A 247 14.70 -3.44 13.88
C ILE A 247 13.77 -3.00 15.02
N PRO A 248 13.79 -1.72 15.42
CA PRO A 248 12.88 -1.21 16.43
C PRO A 248 11.45 -1.25 15.89
N VAL A 249 10.56 -1.92 16.62
CA VAL A 249 9.14 -2.05 16.30
C VAL A 249 8.29 -1.70 17.52
N TRP A 250 7.01 -1.45 17.28
CA TRP A 250 5.98 -1.32 18.31
C TRP A 250 4.88 -2.32 18.02
N VAL A 251 4.59 -3.16 19.02
CA VAL A 251 3.68 -4.30 18.85
C VAL A 251 2.52 -4.18 19.84
N SER A 252 1.34 -4.67 19.48
CA SER A 252 0.24 -4.76 20.45
C SER A 252 0.64 -5.63 21.64
N ARG A 253 0.41 -5.12 22.86
CA ARG A 253 0.65 -5.83 24.13
C ARG A 253 0.00 -7.21 24.16
N SER A 254 -1.09 -7.41 23.43
CA SER A 254 -1.76 -8.72 23.32
C SER A 254 -0.90 -9.82 22.69
N ALA A 255 0.15 -9.48 21.94
CA ALA A 255 1.12 -10.45 21.43
C ALA A 255 2.32 -10.66 22.37
N CYS A 256 2.47 -9.86 23.42
CA CYS A 256 3.54 -10.01 24.39
C CYS A 256 3.20 -11.18 25.34
N PRO A 257 4.03 -12.24 25.40
CA PRO A 257 3.86 -13.29 26.39
C PRO A 257 3.93 -12.73 27.82
N VAL A 258 3.16 -13.33 28.74
CA VAL A 258 3.09 -12.88 30.14
C VAL A 258 4.45 -13.00 30.86
N ASP A 259 5.23 -14.01 30.48
CA ASP A 259 6.59 -14.24 30.99
C ASP A 259 7.65 -13.37 30.30
N GLY A 260 7.25 -12.55 29.32
CA GLY A 260 8.12 -11.72 28.52
C GLY A 260 9.05 -12.48 27.58
N SER A 261 8.77 -13.75 27.34
CA SER A 261 9.50 -14.54 26.35
C SER A 261 9.37 -13.94 24.96
N SER A 262 10.38 -14.21 24.13
CA SER A 262 10.37 -13.80 22.74
C SER A 262 9.39 -14.60 21.90
N ILE A 263 8.87 -14.00 20.84
CA ILE A 263 8.01 -14.69 19.86
C ILE A 263 8.66 -14.71 18.47
N LYS A 264 8.29 -15.70 17.65
CA LYS A 264 8.64 -15.72 16.22
C LYS A 264 7.71 -14.83 15.41
N ALA A 265 8.14 -14.38 14.24
CA ALA A 265 7.29 -13.58 13.34
C ALA A 265 6.00 -14.32 12.94
N GLU A 266 6.04 -15.64 12.75
CA GLU A 266 4.86 -16.45 12.42
C GLU A 266 3.81 -16.38 13.53
N GLN A 267 4.26 -16.41 14.80
CA GLN A 267 3.37 -16.28 15.96
C GLN A 267 2.74 -14.88 16.02
N LEU A 268 3.49 -13.82 15.71
CA LEU A 268 2.94 -12.47 15.59
C LEU A 268 1.87 -12.37 14.48
N MET A 269 2.15 -12.92 13.31
CA MET A 269 1.22 -12.89 12.18
C MET A 269 -0.07 -13.69 12.48
N ALA A 270 0.07 -14.85 13.14
CA ALA A 270 -1.03 -15.71 13.56
C ALA A 270 -1.87 -15.08 14.68
N SER A 271 -1.24 -14.41 15.64
CA SER A 271 -1.93 -13.71 16.75
C SER A 271 -2.70 -12.49 16.30
N HIS A 272 -2.52 -12.07 15.05
CA HIS A 272 -3.26 -10.95 14.49
C HIS A 272 -2.97 -9.61 15.19
N ALA A 273 -1.85 -9.52 15.90
CA ALA A 273 -1.40 -8.28 16.51
C ALA A 273 -0.89 -7.28 15.48
N ASP A 274 -1.02 -6.00 15.81
CA ASP A 274 -0.49 -4.93 14.98
C ASP A 274 1.02 -4.78 15.19
N LEU A 275 1.73 -4.44 14.12
CA LEU A 275 3.15 -4.06 14.13
C LEU A 275 3.31 -2.69 13.47
N PHE A 276 3.95 -1.79 14.18
CA PHE A 276 4.25 -0.43 13.76
C PHE A 276 5.76 -0.21 13.74
N VAL A 277 6.23 0.64 12.84
CA VAL A 277 7.61 1.13 12.80
C VAL A 277 7.61 2.65 12.68
N SER A 278 8.53 3.29 13.40
CA SER A 278 8.83 4.72 13.26
C SER A 278 9.97 4.91 12.27
N ILE A 279 9.80 5.76 11.26
CA ILE A 279 10.89 6.04 10.32
C ILE A 279 12.08 6.69 11.04
N GLU A 280 11.82 7.49 12.08
CA GLU A 280 12.86 8.11 12.89
C GLU A 280 13.71 7.07 13.64
N GLU A 281 13.07 6.07 14.28
CA GLU A 281 13.81 5.02 14.97
C GLU A 281 14.60 4.14 13.99
N LEU A 282 13.99 3.82 12.83
CA LEU A 282 14.66 3.00 11.82
C LEU A 282 15.96 3.63 11.32
N ARG A 283 16.05 4.96 11.24
CA ARG A 283 17.28 5.67 10.83
C ARG A 283 18.45 5.47 11.78
N HIS A 284 18.16 5.22 13.05
CA HIS A 284 19.14 5.00 14.10
C HIS A 284 19.37 3.50 14.35
N SER A 285 18.68 2.62 13.61
CA SER A 285 18.86 1.18 13.71
C SER A 285 19.88 0.68 12.69
N ASN A 286 20.47 -0.48 12.95
CA ASN A 286 21.38 -1.11 11.99
C ASN A 286 20.66 -1.64 10.73
N LEU A 287 19.33 -1.53 10.60
CA LEU A 287 18.62 -1.91 9.37
C LEU A 287 19.15 -1.14 8.16
N VAL A 288 19.53 0.12 8.35
CA VAL A 288 19.93 1.02 7.26
C VAL A 288 21.34 0.76 6.73
N GLU A 289 22.18 0.06 7.49
CA GLU A 289 23.55 -0.32 7.12
C GLU A 289 23.64 -1.29 5.93
N GLY A 290 22.51 -1.78 5.41
CA GLY A 290 22.45 -2.58 4.19
C GLY A 290 22.99 -1.82 2.97
N PRO A 291 23.29 -2.51 1.84
CA PRO A 291 23.81 -1.85 0.66
C PRO A 291 22.83 -0.78 0.16
N ASP A 292 23.36 0.33 -0.35
CA ASP A 292 22.59 1.33 -1.06
C ASP A 292 22.79 1.12 -2.56
N SER A 293 21.70 1.25 -3.31
CA SER A 293 21.74 1.29 -4.78
C SER A 293 22.67 2.40 -5.26
N HIS A 294 23.36 2.16 -6.36
CA HIS A 294 24.18 3.17 -7.04
C HIS A 294 23.36 4.42 -7.40
N CYS A 295 22.05 4.24 -7.60
CA CYS A 295 21.10 5.31 -7.75
C CYS A 295 20.61 5.81 -6.39
N LYS A 296 21.43 6.62 -5.69
CA LYS A 296 21.24 7.17 -4.32
C LYS A 296 19.96 7.99 -4.05
N ARG A 297 18.99 8.00 -4.95
CA ARG A 297 17.77 8.79 -4.81
C ARG A 297 16.73 8.02 -3.98
N ARG A 298 16.54 8.51 -2.74
CA ARG A 298 15.39 8.26 -1.84
C ARG A 298 15.47 6.98 -1.01
N THR A 299 16.26 7.05 0.05
CA THR A 299 16.43 6.00 1.07
C THR A 299 15.60 6.32 2.33
N ILE A 300 15.63 5.45 3.33
CA ILE A 300 15.05 5.71 4.68
C ILE A 300 15.60 7.03 5.26
N HIS A 301 16.81 7.44 4.85
CA HIS A 301 17.47 8.68 5.22
C HIS A 301 16.96 9.93 4.49
N ALA A 302 16.08 9.80 3.49
CA ALA A 302 15.59 10.96 2.75
C ALA A 302 14.93 11.97 3.70
N HIS A 303 15.35 13.23 3.64
CA HIS A 303 14.75 14.28 4.47
C HIS A 303 13.23 14.37 4.24
N GLY A 304 12.49 14.65 5.31
CA GLY A 304 11.05 14.86 5.24
C GLY A 304 10.16 13.66 5.60
N HIS A 305 10.73 12.54 6.07
CA HIS A 305 9.97 11.37 6.55
C HIS A 305 10.09 11.11 8.06
N ASN A 306 10.79 11.93 8.83
CA ASN A 306 11.02 11.73 10.29
C ASN A 306 9.73 11.62 11.10
N TYR A 307 8.67 12.28 10.64
CA TYR A 307 7.36 12.27 11.29
C TYR A 307 6.46 11.12 10.81
N GLU A 308 6.95 10.27 9.91
CA GLU A 308 6.19 9.18 9.31
C GLU A 308 6.31 7.88 10.11
N TRP A 309 5.18 7.18 10.21
CA TRP A 309 5.02 5.89 10.86
C TRP A 309 4.39 4.92 9.89
N LEU A 310 4.78 3.64 9.94
CA LEU A 310 4.21 2.62 9.08
C LEU A 310 3.58 1.51 9.92
N ALA A 311 2.34 1.15 9.62
CA ALA A 311 1.70 -0.07 10.11
C ALA A 311 1.82 -1.19 9.07
N LEU A 312 2.17 -2.40 9.51
CA LEU A 312 2.28 -3.57 8.64
C LEU A 312 0.89 -4.17 8.39
N GLY A 313 0.48 -4.23 7.13
CA GLY A 313 -0.70 -4.97 6.66
C GLY A 313 -2.05 -4.35 6.95
N ARG A 314 -2.30 -3.89 8.19
CA ARG A 314 -3.62 -3.39 8.59
C ARG A 314 -3.58 -2.46 9.79
N ILE A 315 -4.71 -1.80 10.01
CA ILE A 315 -5.05 -1.06 11.23
C ILE A 315 -6.46 -1.46 11.61
N ARG A 316 -6.65 -1.91 12.86
CA ARG A 316 -7.94 -2.35 13.38
C ARG A 316 -8.91 -1.18 13.59
N GLU A 317 -10.19 -1.47 13.52
CA GLU A 317 -11.29 -0.52 13.66
C GLU A 317 -11.33 0.10 15.06
N ASP A 318 -11.07 -0.70 16.10
CA ASP A 318 -11.02 -0.27 17.50
C ASP A 318 -9.86 0.69 17.84
N ARG A 319 -8.90 0.87 16.93
CA ARG A 319 -7.86 1.89 17.08
C ARG A 319 -8.28 3.26 16.56
N ILE A 320 -9.36 3.37 15.79
CA ILE A 320 -9.77 4.66 15.25
C ILE A 320 -10.46 5.46 16.35
N VAL A 321 -9.86 6.58 16.72
CA VAL A 321 -10.37 7.46 17.79
C VAL A 321 -11.14 8.66 17.26
N LYS A 322 -10.90 9.05 16.01
CA LYS A 322 -11.60 10.17 15.37
C LYS A 322 -11.42 10.15 13.87
N VAL A 323 -12.38 10.76 13.17
CA VAL A 323 -12.33 10.99 11.73
C VAL A 323 -12.63 12.45 11.44
N ILE A 324 -11.75 13.09 10.67
CA ILE A 324 -11.77 14.53 10.39
C ILE A 324 -11.89 14.68 8.87
N PRO A 325 -13.06 15.05 8.33
CA PRO A 325 -13.19 15.33 6.91
C PRO A 325 -12.49 16.65 6.55
N TYR A 326 -11.94 16.71 5.34
CA TYR A 326 -11.46 17.92 4.71
C TYR A 326 -12.33 18.20 3.49
N ASP A 327 -12.99 19.35 3.48
CA ASP A 327 -13.93 19.70 2.42
C ASP A 327 -13.33 20.47 1.24
N GLY A 328 -12.04 20.82 1.33
CA GLY A 328 -11.35 21.69 0.38
C GLY A 328 -11.00 23.06 0.95
N ARG A 329 -11.61 23.47 2.06
CA ARG A 329 -11.31 24.72 2.77
C ARG A 329 -10.95 24.53 4.23
N ALA A 330 -11.63 23.63 4.92
CA ALA A 330 -11.57 23.48 6.36
C ALA A 330 -11.50 22.01 6.79
N PHE A 331 -10.78 21.79 7.89
CA PHE A 331 -10.76 20.52 8.61
C PHE A 331 -11.81 20.53 9.71
N HIS A 332 -12.87 19.72 9.57
CA HIS A 332 -13.98 19.71 10.51
C HIS A 332 -13.70 18.78 11.68
N MET A 333 -13.00 19.29 12.69
CA MET A 333 -12.62 18.53 13.88
C MET A 333 -13.82 18.07 14.72
N THR A 334 -14.92 18.82 14.65
CA THR A 334 -16.19 18.57 15.34
C THR A 334 -17.31 18.73 14.33
N LYS A 335 -18.43 18.02 14.52
CA LYS A 335 -19.61 18.16 13.67
C LYS A 335 -20.14 19.61 13.74
N PRO A 336 -20.16 20.36 12.62
CA PRO A 336 -20.73 21.69 12.60
C PRO A 336 -22.27 21.63 12.55
N SER A 337 -22.93 22.78 12.71
CA SER A 337 -24.39 22.92 12.57
C SER A 337 -24.88 22.83 11.13
N TYR A 338 -23.98 22.96 10.15
CA TYR A 338 -24.27 22.90 8.72
C TYR A 338 -23.80 21.58 8.09
N THR A 339 -24.27 21.32 6.87
CA THR A 339 -23.87 20.17 6.08
C THR A 339 -22.49 20.38 5.46
N VAL A 340 -21.54 19.51 5.78
CA VAL A 340 -20.19 19.54 5.19
C VAL A 340 -20.22 18.86 3.83
N ARG A 341 -19.86 19.60 2.77
CA ARG A 341 -19.81 19.14 1.38
C ARG A 341 -18.39 19.26 0.85
N SER A 342 -17.93 18.30 0.06
CA SER A 342 -16.66 18.47 -0.66
C SER A 342 -16.86 19.49 -1.78
N GLU A 343 -16.05 20.55 -1.78
CA GLU A 343 -16.27 21.72 -2.64
C GLU A 343 -15.98 21.49 -4.12
N ASP A 344 -14.90 20.78 -4.41
CA ASP A 344 -14.41 20.54 -5.78
C ASP A 344 -14.81 19.15 -6.28
N ALA A 345 -15.70 18.48 -5.56
CA ALA A 345 -16.29 17.24 -6.03
C ALA A 345 -17.26 17.49 -7.18
N THR A 346 -17.17 16.65 -8.21
CA THR A 346 -18.07 16.70 -9.38
C THR A 346 -19.52 16.37 -9.03
N ASP A 347 -19.74 15.61 -7.96
CA ASP A 347 -21.07 15.30 -7.45
C ASP A 347 -21.27 15.90 -6.05
N ASN A 348 -22.53 15.98 -5.62
CA ASN A 348 -22.92 16.45 -4.29
C ASN A 348 -22.58 15.44 -3.18
N TRP A 349 -21.29 15.35 -2.84
CA TRP A 349 -20.78 14.54 -1.73
C TRP A 349 -20.92 15.29 -0.41
N VAL A 350 -21.56 14.65 0.55
CA VAL A 350 -21.78 15.13 1.90
C VAL A 350 -21.07 14.21 2.89
N PHE A 351 -20.40 14.76 3.89
CA PHE A 351 -19.83 13.95 4.96
C PHE A 351 -20.89 13.59 6.00
N ASP A 352 -21.16 12.30 6.15
CA ASP A 352 -22.08 11.75 7.14
C ASP A 352 -21.31 11.46 8.44
N PHE A 353 -21.41 12.38 9.40
CA PHE A 353 -20.75 12.24 10.72
C PHE A 353 -21.26 11.05 11.54
N GLY A 354 -22.45 10.50 11.25
CA GLY A 354 -22.99 9.36 11.99
C GLY A 354 -22.30 8.04 11.63
N VAL A 355 -21.80 7.93 10.40
CA VAL A 355 -21.05 6.75 9.90
C VAL A 355 -19.61 7.08 9.49
N GLU A 356 -19.16 8.31 9.74
CA GLU A 356 -17.84 8.84 9.45
C GLU A 356 -17.40 8.65 7.97
N LEU A 357 -18.30 8.89 7.03
CA LEU A 357 -18.12 8.56 5.61
C LEU A 357 -18.64 9.67 4.68
N TRP A 358 -17.92 9.93 3.59
CA TRP A 358 -18.44 10.70 2.46
C TRP A 358 -19.51 9.91 1.69
N ARG A 359 -20.72 10.46 1.56
CA ARG A 359 -21.87 9.85 0.87
C ARG A 359 -22.46 10.81 -0.17
N LEU A 360 -23.04 10.26 -1.23
CA LEU A 360 -23.84 11.09 -2.14
C LEU A 360 -25.08 11.57 -1.39
N GLU A 361 -25.39 12.85 -1.50
CA GLU A 361 -26.58 13.45 -0.88
C GLU A 361 -27.87 12.70 -1.25
N SER A 362 -27.96 12.23 -2.49
CA SER A 362 -29.09 11.45 -2.99
C SER A 362 -29.30 10.10 -2.30
N GLN A 363 -28.32 9.62 -1.52
CA GLN A 363 -28.38 8.41 -0.69
C GLN A 363 -28.75 8.69 0.77
N MET A 364 -28.70 9.95 1.23
CA MET A 364 -28.97 10.31 2.62
C MET A 364 -30.48 10.46 2.92
N ASN A 365 -31.29 10.75 1.90
CA ASN A 365 -32.73 10.96 2.03
C ASN A 365 -33.56 9.89 1.30
N PRO A 366 -33.79 8.70 1.90
CA PRO A 366 -34.61 7.64 1.28
C PRO A 366 -36.10 8.04 1.15
N THR A 367 -36.59 8.95 1.99
CA THR A 367 -37.99 9.39 2.04
C THR A 367 -38.43 10.16 0.80
N ILE A 368 -37.52 10.86 0.12
CA ILE A 368 -37.83 11.61 -1.11
C ILE A 368 -38.04 10.67 -2.30
N ARG A 369 -37.38 9.50 -2.33
CA ARG A 369 -37.53 8.53 -3.42
C ARG A 369 -38.87 7.80 -3.40
N LYS A 370 -39.46 7.57 -2.22
CA LYS A 370 -40.79 6.95 -2.12
C LYS A 370 -41.91 7.83 -2.67
N ARG A 371 -41.78 9.17 -2.63
CA ARG A 371 -42.77 10.07 -3.22
C ARG A 371 -42.74 10.09 -4.76
N LYS A 372 -41.55 10.10 -5.37
CA LYS A 372 -41.44 10.04 -6.83
C LYS A 372 -41.83 8.68 -7.43
N ALA A 373 -41.58 7.57 -6.73
CA ALA A 373 -42.05 6.26 -7.20
C ALA A 373 -43.58 6.11 -7.09
N GLY A 374 -44.21 6.75 -6.09
CA GLY A 374 -45.67 6.81 -5.96
C GLY A 374 -46.34 7.68 -7.04
N GLU A 375 -45.78 8.84 -7.37
CA GLU A 375 -46.32 9.75 -8.40
C GLU A 375 -46.18 9.21 -9.84
N VAL A 376 -45.17 8.39 -10.12
CA VAL A 376 -45.00 7.79 -11.46
C VAL A 376 -45.98 6.63 -11.69
N ILE A 377 -46.38 5.90 -10.63
CA ILE A 377 -47.38 4.82 -10.77
C ILE A 377 -48.80 5.37 -10.96
N THR A 378 -49.11 6.55 -10.42
CA THR A 378 -50.42 7.20 -10.64
C THR A 378 -50.58 7.83 -12.04
N ASN A 379 -49.48 8.08 -12.77
CA ASN A 379 -49.54 8.67 -14.12
C ASN A 379 -49.42 7.65 -15.27
N ILE A 380 -49.22 6.35 -14.99
CA ILE A 380 -49.11 5.30 -16.03
C ILE A 380 -50.43 4.52 -16.22
N ILE A 381 -51.44 4.70 -15.36
CA ILE A 381 -52.77 4.05 -15.53
C ILE A 381 -53.70 4.88 -16.44
N GLY A 382 -53.21 5.95 -17.09
CA GLY A 382 -54.06 6.87 -17.86
C GLY A 382 -53.44 7.44 -19.13
N ALA A 383 -52.80 6.61 -19.97
CA ALA A 383 -52.59 6.97 -21.38
C ALA A 383 -52.15 5.73 -22.18
N GLY A 384 -53.11 5.08 -22.82
CA GLY A 384 -52.82 4.23 -23.97
C GLY A 384 -52.37 5.13 -25.13
N GLY A 385 -51.10 5.02 -25.50
CA GLY A 385 -50.52 5.74 -26.63
C GLY A 385 -49.28 4.99 -27.09
N GLU A 386 -49.39 4.35 -28.24
CA GLU A 386 -48.28 3.80 -29.01
C GLU A 386 -47.26 4.93 -29.27
N ASP A 387 -45.98 4.76 -28.88
CA ASP A 387 -44.89 5.30 -29.69
C ASP A 387 -43.47 4.86 -29.29
N ASN A 388 -42.81 4.24 -30.28
CA ASN A 388 -41.41 4.34 -30.67
C ASN A 388 -40.35 4.72 -29.62
N HIS A 389 -39.66 3.71 -29.07
CA HIS A 389 -38.41 3.90 -28.33
C HIS A 389 -37.17 3.72 -29.21
N LYS A 390 -36.58 4.86 -29.60
CA LYS A 390 -35.19 4.96 -30.07
C LYS A 390 -34.24 4.70 -28.89
N HIS A 391 -33.45 3.64 -28.98
CA HIS A 391 -32.37 3.34 -28.05
C HIS A 391 -31.32 4.46 -28.03
N LYS A 392 -31.23 5.16 -26.89
CA LYS A 392 -30.15 6.10 -26.60
C LYS A 392 -28.93 5.31 -26.11
N LYS A 393 -27.93 5.14 -26.98
CA LYS A 393 -26.62 4.55 -26.64
C LYS A 393 -25.98 5.35 -25.51
N ILE A 394 -25.77 4.71 -24.36
CA ILE A 394 -24.95 5.23 -23.26
C ILE A 394 -23.49 5.07 -23.67
N ASN A 395 -22.80 6.19 -23.87
CA ASN A 395 -21.37 6.23 -24.17
C ASN A 395 -20.58 5.78 -22.93
N ARG A 396 -20.09 4.53 -22.95
CA ARG A 396 -18.99 4.07 -22.08
C ARG A 396 -17.69 4.62 -22.66
N GLN A 397 -17.23 5.75 -22.16
CA GLN A 397 -15.82 6.11 -22.32
C GLN A 397 -14.99 5.15 -21.46
N VAL A 398 -14.30 4.24 -22.14
CA VAL A 398 -13.20 3.46 -21.59
C VAL A 398 -12.07 4.45 -21.33
N LEU A 399 -11.68 4.62 -20.06
CA LEU A 399 -10.46 5.33 -19.70
C LEU A 399 -9.27 4.50 -20.16
N ASP A 400 -8.75 4.83 -21.34
CA ASP A 400 -7.48 4.33 -21.83
C ASP A 400 -6.36 4.89 -20.95
N LEU A 401 -5.62 4.00 -20.30
CA LEU A 401 -4.49 4.31 -19.44
C LEU A 401 -3.22 4.35 -20.29
N SER A 402 -3.09 5.37 -21.14
CA SER A 402 -1.84 5.62 -21.86
C SER A 402 -0.73 6.09 -20.89
N PRO A 403 0.55 5.78 -21.15
CA PRO A 403 1.65 6.16 -20.27
C PRO A 403 1.88 7.68 -20.27
N ILE A 404 1.72 8.29 -19.09
CA ILE A 404 1.94 9.74 -18.87
C ILE A 404 3.44 10.05 -18.99
N LYS A 405 3.82 10.81 -20.04
CA LYS A 405 5.12 11.49 -20.11
C LYS A 405 5.19 12.55 -19.00
N THR A 406 6.12 12.37 -18.07
CA THR A 406 6.36 13.34 -16.99
C THR A 406 7.35 14.38 -17.48
N VAL A 407 6.95 15.66 -17.48
CA VAL A 407 7.86 16.81 -17.65
C VAL A 407 8.33 17.21 -16.25
N TYR A 408 9.64 17.21 -16.01
CA TYR A 408 10.23 17.69 -14.76
C TYR A 408 10.37 19.21 -14.81
N ALA A 409 9.79 19.92 -13.83
CA ALA A 409 10.24 21.24 -13.45
C ALA A 409 11.21 21.08 -12.26
N SER A 410 12.44 21.54 -12.44
CA SER A 410 13.48 21.62 -11.41
C SER A 410 13.18 22.78 -10.46
N VAL A 411 13.13 22.49 -9.16
CA VAL A 411 13.29 23.47 -8.07
C VAL A 411 14.49 23.03 -7.24
#